data_AF-C5B5B2-F1
#
_entry.id   AF-C5B5B2-F1
#
_cell.length_a   1.000
_cell.length_b   1.000
_cell.length_c   1.000
_cell.angle_alpha   90.00
_cell.angle_beta   90.00
_cell.angle_gamma   90.00
#
_symmetry.space_group_name_H-M   'P 1'
#
loop_
_entity.id
_entity.type
_entity.pdbx_description
1 polymer ?
#
loop_
_entity_poly.entity_id
_entity_poly.type
_entity_poly.pdbx_seq_one_letter_code
_entity_poly.pdbx_strand_id
1 'polypeptide(L)'
;MPAYLVADEDTSLWPHIFPDGRERMTRFAYDMEQRTLLAVQIETGPVFGWRDAEPHELEDVAADVSSNEPFLDPVAWDLEVVNALPDWAEPIVAAKAEALGSAPAA
;
A
#
# COMPACT_ATOMS: atom_id res chain seq x y z
N MET A 1 16.10 -11.93 -1.70
CA MET A 1 15.94 -10.47 -1.88
C MET A 1 14.50 -10.18 -1.53
N PRO A 2 14.21 -9.15 -0.73
CA PRO A 2 12.83 -8.81 -0.43
C PRO A 2 12.09 -8.54 -1.74
N ALA A 3 10.86 -9.04 -1.84
CA ALA A 3 10.00 -8.84 -2.99
C ALA A 3 8.77 -8.07 -2.53
N TYR A 4 8.51 -6.95 -3.18
CA TYR A 4 7.37 -6.10 -2.88
C TYR A 4 6.40 -6.13 -4.05
N LEU A 5 5.14 -6.37 -3.74
CA LEU A 5 4.05 -6.18 -4.68
C LEU A 5 3.59 -4.73 -4.59
N VAL A 6 3.62 -4.02 -5.71
CA VAL A 6 3.36 -2.56 -5.74
C VAL A 6 2.34 -2.20 -6.80
N ALA A 7 1.42 -1.31 -6.40
CA ALA A 7 0.66 -0.45 -7.30
C ALA A 7 1.27 0.95 -7.21
N ASP A 8 1.61 1.56 -8.34
CA ASP A 8 2.25 2.88 -8.39
C ASP A 8 1.87 3.64 -9.67
N GLU A 9 2.16 4.95 -9.71
CA GLU A 9 1.87 5.83 -10.86
C GLU A 9 2.58 5.37 -12.15
N ASP A 10 3.73 4.71 -12.02
CA ASP A 10 4.54 4.19 -13.13
C ASP A 10 4.03 2.83 -13.67
N THR A 11 3.18 2.13 -12.91
CA THR A 11 2.62 0.82 -13.29
C THR A 11 1.13 0.94 -13.60
N SER A 12 0.32 0.99 -12.56
CA SER A 12 -1.10 1.29 -12.58
C SER A 12 -1.56 1.54 -11.16
N LEU A 13 -2.42 2.54 -11.00
CA LEU A 13 -3.05 2.81 -9.70
C LEU A 13 -4.13 1.78 -9.44
N TRP A 14 -4.21 1.31 -8.20
CA TRP A 14 -5.23 0.37 -7.78
C TRP A 14 -6.53 1.11 -7.44
N PRO A 15 -7.63 0.93 -8.21
CA PRO A 15 -8.91 1.49 -7.85
C PRO A 15 -9.49 0.75 -6.64
N HIS A 16 -9.75 1.47 -5.54
CA HIS A 16 -10.33 0.89 -4.33
C HIS A 16 -11.60 1.61 -3.92
N ILE A 17 -12.67 0.84 -3.65
CA ILE A 17 -13.92 1.37 -3.10
C ILE A 17 -13.85 1.29 -1.58
N PHE A 18 -13.70 2.45 -0.95
CA PHE A 18 -13.65 2.55 0.50
C PHE A 18 -15.04 2.49 1.15
N PRO A 19 -15.13 2.33 2.50
CA PRO A 19 -16.40 2.22 3.20
C PRO A 19 -17.36 3.41 3.06
N ASP A 20 -16.86 4.57 2.62
CA ASP A 20 -17.66 5.75 2.29
C ASP A 20 -18.33 5.67 0.90
N GLY A 21 -18.13 4.56 0.18
CA GLY A 21 -18.68 4.28 -1.14
C GLY A 21 -18.00 5.04 -2.27
N ARG A 22 -16.86 5.70 -2.00
CA ARG A 22 -16.09 6.43 -3.00
C ARG A 22 -14.93 5.59 -3.50
N GLU A 23 -14.93 5.36 -4.81
CA GLU A 23 -13.75 4.83 -5.50
C GLU A 23 -12.66 5.90 -5.53
N ARG A 24 -11.46 5.52 -5.12
CA ARG A 24 -10.28 6.37 -5.13
C ARG A 24 -9.11 5.57 -5.65
N MET A 25 -8.24 6.22 -6.41
CA MET A 25 -7.00 5.60 -6.85
C MET A 25 -6.04 5.47 -5.67
N THR A 26 -5.42 4.31 -5.55
CA THR A 26 -4.52 3.98 -4.45
C THR A 26 -3.20 3.45 -4.99
N ARG A 27 -2.12 3.83 -4.32
CA ARG A 27 -0.82 3.19 -4.49
C ARG A 27 -0.47 2.48 -3.20
N PHE A 28 0.12 1.31 -3.30
CA PHE A 28 0.46 0.50 -2.14
C PHE A 28 1.78 -0.22 -2.33
N ALA A 29 2.42 -0.54 -1.21
CA ALA A 29 3.57 -1.43 -1.16
C ALA A 29 3.28 -2.56 -0.18
N TYR A 30 3.31 -3.79 -0.67
CA TYR A 30 3.06 -5.00 0.11
C TYR A 30 4.32 -5.85 0.18
N ASP A 31 4.74 -6.21 1.39
CA ASP A 31 5.84 -7.15 1.61
C ASP A 31 5.34 -8.58 1.40
N MET A 32 5.82 -9.23 0.34
CA MET A 32 5.40 -10.60 0.01
C MET A 32 5.96 -11.65 0.96
N GLU A 33 7.09 -11.38 1.63
CA GLU A 33 7.71 -12.30 2.58
C GLU A 33 7.00 -12.23 3.93
N GLN A 34 6.80 -11.02 4.46
CA GLN A 34 6.11 -10.78 5.73
C GLN A 34 4.58 -10.85 5.59
N ARG A 35 4.07 -10.89 4.35
CA ARG A 35 2.65 -10.89 4.02
C ARG A 35 1.90 -9.72 4.65
N THR A 36 2.48 -8.54 4.56
CA THR A 36 1.95 -7.35 5.24
C THR A 36 1.98 -6.12 4.34
N LEU A 37 0.93 -5.31 4.44
CA LEU A 37 0.82 -4.06 3.71
C LEU A 37 1.65 -3.00 4.45
N LEU A 38 2.73 -2.54 3.80
CA LEU A 38 3.70 -1.63 4.41
C LEU A 38 3.25 -0.18 4.33
N ALA A 39 2.77 0.24 3.17
CA ALA A 39 2.34 1.60 2.91
C ALA A 39 1.16 1.64 1.93
N VAL A 40 0.27 2.61 2.14
CA VAL A 40 -0.83 2.93 1.23
C VAL A 40 -0.95 4.44 1.17
N GLN A 41 -1.04 4.98 -0.04
CA GLN A 41 -1.47 6.35 -0.25
C GLN A 41 -2.69 6.40 -1.16
N ILE A 42 -3.55 7.37 -0.89
CA ILE A 42 -4.84 7.55 -1.55
C ILE A 42 -4.83 8.90 -2.26
N GLU A 43 -5.30 8.91 -3.51
CA GLU A 43 -5.44 10.12 -4.29
C GLU A 43 -6.51 11.04 -3.68
N THR A 44 -6.19 12.32 -3.51
CA THR A 44 -7.03 13.33 -2.84
C THR A 44 -7.74 14.29 -3.78
N GLY A 45 -7.56 14.14 -5.10
CA GLY A 45 -8.28 14.93 -6.08
C GLY A 45 -7.51 15.17 -7.38
N PRO A 46 -8.08 15.97 -8.31
CA PRO A 46 -7.65 16.07 -9.72
C PRO A 46 -6.27 16.72 -9.94
N VAL A 47 -5.59 17.13 -8.87
CA VAL A 47 -4.24 17.70 -8.90
C VAL A 47 -3.33 16.81 -8.04
N PHE A 48 -3.16 15.55 -8.46
CA PHE A 48 -2.15 14.57 -7.99
C PHE A 48 -1.67 14.75 -6.54
N GLY A 49 -2.64 14.82 -5.62
CA GLY A 49 -2.35 14.96 -4.20
C GLY A 49 -2.44 13.59 -3.56
N TRP A 50 -1.36 13.12 -2.95
CA TRP A 50 -1.34 11.88 -2.19
C TRP A 50 -1.48 12.17 -0.71
N ARG A 51 -2.28 11.37 -0.01
CA ARG A 51 -2.26 11.31 1.44
C ARG A 51 -2.02 9.88 1.90
N ASP A 52 -1.37 9.73 3.04
CA ASP A 52 -1.26 8.44 3.69
C ASP A 52 -2.67 7.93 4.08
N ALA A 53 -2.88 6.62 3.92
CA ALA A 53 -4.11 5.99 4.38
C ALA A 53 -4.21 6.06 5.90
N GLU A 54 -5.42 6.30 6.40
CA GLU A 54 -5.70 6.15 7.83
C GLU A 54 -5.67 4.67 8.23
N PRO A 55 -5.51 4.32 9.53
CA PRO A 55 -5.39 2.93 9.95
C PRO A 55 -6.53 2.02 9.45
N HIS A 56 -7.77 2.51 9.49
CA HIS A 56 -8.93 1.75 9.03
C HIS A 56 -8.98 1.56 7.51
N GLU A 57 -8.45 2.52 6.74
CA GLU A 57 -8.34 2.42 5.28
C GLU A 57 -7.22 1.47 4.88
N LEU A 58 -6.14 1.44 5.66
CA LEU A 58 -5.06 0.47 5.47
C LEU A 58 -5.54 -0.95 5.73
N GLU A 59 -6.32 -1.18 6.79
CA GLU A 59 -6.93 -2.49 7.09
C GLU A 59 -7.85 -2.97 5.96
N ASP A 60 -8.65 -2.05 5.40
CA ASP A 60 -9.57 -2.33 4.30
C ASP A 60 -8.82 -2.75 3.02
N VAL A 61 -7.81 -1.98 2.62
CA VAL A 61 -6.95 -2.33 1.47
C VAL A 61 -6.15 -3.61 1.75
N ALA A 62 -5.67 -3.82 2.97
CA ALA A 62 -4.92 -5.02 3.33
C ALA A 62 -5.79 -6.29 3.22
N ALA A 63 -7.05 -6.21 3.63
CA ALA A 63 -7.99 -7.32 3.49
C ALA A 63 -8.17 -7.71 2.02
N ASP A 64 -8.33 -6.72 1.14
CA ASP A 64 -8.56 -6.93 -0.29
C ASP A 64 -7.30 -7.47 -1.00
N VAL A 65 -6.15 -6.82 -0.80
CA VAL A 65 -4.86 -7.24 -1.38
C VAL A 65 -4.49 -8.65 -0.92
N SER A 66 -4.83 -9.04 0.32
CA SER A 66 -4.50 -10.36 0.88
C SER A 66 -5.29 -11.55 0.29
N SER A 67 -6.24 -11.31 -0.62
CA SER A 67 -7.17 -12.30 -1.19
C SER A 67 -6.55 -13.42 -2.07
N ASN A 68 -5.22 -13.55 -2.11
CA ASN A 68 -4.42 -14.44 -2.98
C ASN A 68 -4.50 -14.12 -4.49
N GLU A 69 -5.61 -13.61 -5.01
CA GLU A 69 -5.79 -13.37 -6.45
C GLU A 69 -4.70 -12.46 -7.06
N PRO A 70 -4.32 -11.34 -6.43
CA PRO A 70 -3.29 -10.45 -6.98
C PRO A 70 -1.87 -11.05 -6.95
N PHE A 71 -1.62 -12.04 -6.10
CA PHE A 71 -0.31 -12.69 -5.99
C PHE A 71 -0.11 -13.83 -6.99
N LEU A 72 -1.20 -14.41 -7.49
CA LEU A 72 -1.13 -15.50 -8.47
C LEU A 72 -0.79 -14.99 -9.87
N ASP A 73 -1.26 -13.78 -10.20
CA ASP A 73 -0.95 -13.12 -11.47
C ASP A 73 -0.90 -11.59 -11.32
N PRO A 74 0.18 -11.04 -10.72
CA PRO A 74 0.32 -9.60 -10.52
C PRO A 74 0.06 -8.76 -11.78
N VAL A 75 0.53 -9.25 -12.94
CA VAL A 75 0.41 -8.54 -14.22
C VAL A 75 -1.04 -8.44 -14.68
N ALA A 76 -1.87 -9.47 -14.44
CA ALA A 76 -3.30 -9.41 -14.76
C ALA A 76 -4.07 -8.36 -13.94
N TRP A 77 -3.47 -7.90 -12.84
CA TRP A 77 -3.99 -6.85 -11.96
C TRP A 77 -3.21 -5.53 -12.10
N ASP A 78 -2.37 -5.41 -13.15
CA ASP A 78 -1.48 -4.27 -13.40
C ASP A 78 -0.55 -3.93 -12.22
N LEU A 79 -0.18 -4.94 -11.43
CA LEU A 79 0.77 -4.83 -10.33
C LEU A 79 2.18 -5.25 -10.76
N GLU A 80 3.18 -4.64 -10.13
CA GLU A 80 4.57 -5.01 -10.34
C GLU A 80 5.16 -5.67 -9.09
N VAL A 81 6.05 -6.64 -9.32
CA VAL A 81 6.89 -7.20 -8.26
C VAL A 81 8.27 -6.59 -8.37
N VAL A 82 8.62 -5.77 -7.39
CA VAL A 82 9.90 -5.05 -7.32
C VAL A 82 10.78 -5.59 -6.19
N ASN A 83 12.08 -5.38 -6.29
CA ASN A 83 13.06 -5.84 -5.28
C ASN A 83 13.50 -4.74 -4.30
N ALA A 84 12.91 -3.55 -4.41
CA ALA A 84 13.18 -2.40 -3.57
C ALA A 84 11.86 -1.67 -3.29
N LEU A 85 11.75 -1.10 -2.10
CA LEU A 85 10.57 -0.31 -1.74
C LEU A 85 10.55 0.98 -2.59
N PRO A 86 9.38 1.44 -3.06
CA PRO A 86 9.30 2.73 -3.75
C PRO A 86 9.66 3.92 -2.83
N ASP A 87 10.25 4.97 -3.40
CA ASP A 87 10.70 6.17 -2.68
C ASP A 87 9.59 6.83 -1.83
N TRP A 88 8.34 6.79 -2.29
CA TRP A 88 7.20 7.35 -1.57
C TRP A 88 6.79 6.50 -0.35
N ALA A 89 7.07 5.19 -0.37
CA ALA A 89 6.70 4.26 0.68
C ALA A 89 7.74 4.23 1.81
N GLU A 90 9.02 4.47 1.50
CA GLU A 90 10.13 4.46 2.48
C GLU A 90 9.86 5.35 3.72
N PRO A 91 9.51 6.65 3.57
CA PRO A 91 9.28 7.51 4.74
C PRO A 91 8.08 7.05 5.58
N ILE A 92 7.06 6.45 4.98
CA ILE A 92 5.88 5.93 5.69
C ILE A 92 6.27 4.73 6.56
N VAL A 93 7.06 3.82 5.99
CA VAL A 93 7.56 2.63 6.72
C VAL A 93 8.50 3.03 7.84
N ALA A 94 9.40 3.99 7.60
CA ALA A 94 10.28 4.53 8.62
C ALA A 94 9.50 5.15 9.80
N ALA A 95 8.50 6.00 9.50
CA ALA A 95 7.67 6.63 10.52
C ALA A 95 6.89 5.61 11.37
N LYS A 96 6.37 4.53 10.74
CA LYS A 96 5.72 3.42 11.46
C LYS A 96 6.69 2.69 12.39
N ALA A 97 7.91 2.40 11.92
CA ALA A 97 8.93 1.74 12.72
C ALA A 97 9.35 2.59 13.93
N GLU A 98 9.49 3.91 13.75
CA GLU A 98 9.78 4.86 14.82
C GLU A 98 8.64 4.94 15.84
N ALA A 99 7.38 4.93 15.39
CA ALA A 99 6.21 4.94 16.28
C ALA A 99 6.12 3.66 17.13
N LEU A 100 6.44 2.50 16.55
CA LEU A 100 6.48 1.21 17.26
C LEU A 100 7.68 1.09 18.21
N GLY A 101 8.84 1.63 17.83
CA GLY A 101 10.04 1.68 18.67
C GLY A 101 9.98 2.71 19.80
N SER A 102 9.10 3.71 19.68
CA SER A 102 8.90 4.77 20.69
C SER A 102 7.76 4.48 21.67
N ALA A 103 7.11 3.32 21.59
CA ALA A 103 6.11 2.92 22.57
C ALA A 103 6.79 2.74 23.94
N PRO A 104 6.39 3.50 24.99
CA PRO A 104 6.96 3.30 26.31
C PRO A 104 6.56 1.91 26.81
N ALA A 105 7.55 1.12 27.24
CA ALA A 105 7.31 -0.12 27.96
C ALA A 105 6.45 0.21 29.20
N ALA A 106 5.21 -0.31 29.21
CA ALA A 106 4.29 -0.20 30.35
C ALA A 106 4.72 -1.13 31.49
#